data_AF-A0A968VTQ9-F1
#
_entry.id   AF-A0A968VTQ9-F1
#
_cell.length_a   1.000
_cell.length_b   1.000
_cell.length_c   1.000
_cell.angle_alpha   90.00
_cell.angle_beta   90.00
_cell.angle_gamma   90.00
#
_symmetry.space_group_name_H-M   'P 1'
#
loop_
_entity.id
_entity.type
_entity.pdbx_description
1 polymer ?
#
loop_
_entity_poly.entity_id
_entity_poly.type
_entity_poly.pdbx_seq_one_letter_code
_entity_poly.pdbx_strand_id
1 'polypeptide(L)'
;MSSKNAILGMFFLAFTSGQVQAEILFEAFYRIEKNGRHTGYVVQRVSSDGKGHKTASTYVRTKFGDKELFSTSKSVAKAGKGTPVESVHSSDNTGAPFRIAADFKDNQGLVTFYSSKSKKSAIVEKAQPAPFPSAFLFYAADLPKLQHDKKYNYTAFFEESGRTQVGQLSVLGSKAPGPSGAKNILHVLNDDSGQPVENFIAESGEPLGSRSEVTGSVCFWVATKEEAVGTMTYPTGEMTSLFGDLPQGKKNPWSTLRGFDSSALIKSFQTWDGNRSVSSTPATSEVLPLPLVLPVRGL
;
A
#
# COMPACT_ATOMS: atom_id res chain seq x y z
N MET A 1 -36.81 -0.04 70.55
CA MET A 1 -36.01 0.86 69.69
C MET A 1 -35.55 0.06 68.48
N SER A 2 -35.81 0.54 67.26
CA SER A 2 -35.51 -0.20 66.02
C SER A 2 -34.51 0.62 65.18
N SER A 3 -33.31 0.08 64.96
CA SER A 3 -32.32 0.66 64.06
C SER A 3 -32.54 0.14 62.64
N LYS A 4 -32.88 1.04 61.72
CA LYS A 4 -32.92 0.75 60.28
C LYS A 4 -31.55 1.06 59.68
N ASN A 5 -30.77 0.02 59.37
CA ASN A 5 -29.53 0.18 58.61
C ASN A 5 -29.88 0.42 57.13
N ALA A 6 -29.60 1.63 56.62
CA ALA A 6 -29.73 1.94 55.20
C ALA A 6 -28.47 1.45 54.46
N ILE A 7 -28.63 0.45 53.59
CA ILE A 7 -27.57 -0.01 52.70
C ILE A 7 -27.51 0.93 51.49
N LEU A 8 -26.49 1.79 51.46
CA LEU A 8 -26.23 2.69 50.33
C LEU A 8 -25.57 1.92 49.18
N GLY A 9 -26.38 1.46 48.23
CA GLY A 9 -25.90 0.75 47.04
C GLY A 9 -25.12 1.67 46.09
N MET A 10 -23.79 1.57 46.08
CA MET A 10 -22.93 2.31 45.17
C MET A 10 -22.97 1.68 43.77
N PHE A 11 -23.72 2.29 42.85
CA PHE A 11 -23.82 1.85 41.46
C PHE A 11 -22.51 2.15 40.70
N PHE A 12 -21.66 1.14 40.53
CA PHE A 12 -20.46 1.25 39.70
C PHE A 12 -20.86 1.21 38.21
N LEU A 13 -21.00 2.38 37.56
CA LEU A 13 -21.05 2.43 36.10
C LEU A 13 -19.68 2.05 35.54
N ALA A 14 -19.53 0.78 35.16
CA ALA A 14 -18.40 0.33 34.37
C ALA A 14 -18.50 0.95 32.97
N PHE A 15 -17.84 2.09 32.76
CA PHE A 15 -17.54 2.61 31.43
C PHE A 15 -16.63 1.62 30.70
N THR A 16 -17.25 0.68 29.99
CA THR A 16 -16.56 -0.13 29.00
C THR A 16 -16.16 0.80 27.86
N SER A 17 -14.90 1.23 27.88
CA SER A 17 -14.27 1.92 26.77
C SER A 17 -14.14 0.93 25.61
N GLY A 18 -15.23 0.79 24.85
CA GLY A 18 -15.27 -0.01 23.64
C GLY A 18 -14.13 0.41 22.73
N GLN A 19 -13.11 -0.45 22.61
CA GLN A 19 -12.11 -0.29 21.58
C GLN A 19 -12.83 -0.43 20.24
N VAL A 20 -13.08 0.71 19.60
CA VAL A 20 -13.58 0.74 18.22
C VAL A 20 -12.50 0.12 17.36
N GLN A 21 -12.66 -1.17 17.06
CA GLN A 21 -11.77 -1.91 16.17
C GLN A 21 -11.84 -1.24 14.81
N ALA A 22 -10.66 -0.92 14.25
CA ALA A 22 -10.59 -0.23 12.97
C ALA A 22 -11.27 -1.07 11.88
N GLU A 23 -12.15 -0.43 11.09
CA GLU A 23 -12.89 -1.11 10.04
C GLU A 23 -11.94 -1.48 8.91
N ILE A 24 -11.80 -2.77 8.59
CA ILE A 24 -11.00 -3.23 7.44
C ILE A 24 -11.78 -2.94 6.15
N LEU A 25 -11.34 -1.90 5.43
CA LEU A 25 -11.86 -1.48 4.14
C LEU A 25 -11.34 -2.37 3.01
N PHE A 26 -10.06 -2.73 3.07
CA PHE A 26 -9.41 -3.62 2.12
C PHE A 26 -8.39 -4.52 2.80
N GLU A 27 -8.25 -5.75 2.33
CA GLU A 27 -7.19 -6.67 2.70
C GLU A 27 -6.94 -7.71 1.62
N ALA A 28 -5.67 -7.90 1.24
CA ALA A 28 -5.26 -8.84 0.20
C ALA A 28 -3.88 -9.47 0.47
N PHE A 29 -3.72 -10.67 -0.09
CA PHE A 29 -2.44 -11.34 -0.29
C PHE A 29 -2.04 -11.23 -1.76
N TYR A 30 -0.74 -11.05 -2.00
CA TYR A 30 -0.16 -11.08 -3.33
C TYR A 30 1.06 -11.99 -3.36
N ARG A 31 1.25 -12.64 -4.49
CA ARG A 31 2.42 -13.45 -4.81
C ARG A 31 3.36 -12.63 -5.70
N ILE A 32 4.65 -12.67 -5.41
CA ILE A 32 5.72 -12.05 -6.20
C ILE A 32 6.48 -13.15 -6.93
N GLU A 33 6.50 -13.09 -8.25
CA GLU A 33 7.32 -13.95 -9.10
C GLU A 33 8.39 -13.13 -9.82
N LYS A 34 9.62 -13.66 -9.89
CA LYS A 34 10.71 -13.13 -10.72
C LYS A 34 11.09 -14.17 -11.74
N ASN A 35 11.01 -13.84 -13.03
CA ASN A 35 11.22 -14.77 -14.15
C ASN A 35 10.39 -16.08 -14.02
N GLY A 36 9.12 -15.96 -13.61
CA GLY A 36 8.20 -17.10 -13.42
C GLY A 36 8.49 -18.00 -12.22
N ARG A 37 9.45 -17.65 -11.35
CA ARG A 37 9.72 -18.35 -10.09
C ARG A 37 9.14 -17.56 -8.93
N HIS A 38 8.51 -18.25 -7.98
CA HIS A 38 8.05 -17.63 -6.74
C HIS A 38 9.24 -17.13 -5.92
N THR A 39 9.26 -15.83 -5.64
CA THR A 39 10.38 -15.15 -4.94
C THR A 39 9.92 -14.26 -3.78
N GLY A 40 8.63 -14.19 -3.46
CA GLY A 40 8.16 -13.32 -2.39
C GLY A 40 6.65 -13.20 -2.31
N TYR A 41 6.17 -12.47 -1.30
CA TYR A 41 4.77 -12.15 -1.14
C TYR A 41 4.58 -10.75 -0.55
N VAL A 42 3.39 -10.19 -0.78
CA VAL A 42 2.92 -8.96 -0.14
C VAL A 42 1.64 -9.26 0.65
N VAL A 43 1.52 -8.65 1.82
CA VAL A 43 0.27 -8.55 2.56
C VAL A 43 -0.08 -7.08 2.67
N GLN A 44 -1.28 -6.69 2.27
CA GLN A 44 -1.71 -5.30 2.30
C GLN A 44 -3.06 -5.19 2.98
N ARG A 45 -3.22 -4.20 3.86
CA ARG A 45 -4.48 -3.87 4.52
C ARG A 45 -4.70 -2.38 4.49
N VAL A 46 -5.94 -1.96 4.26
CA VAL A 46 -6.41 -0.61 4.58
C VAL A 46 -7.54 -0.68 5.59
N SER A 47 -7.45 0.14 6.62
CA SER A 47 -8.48 0.29 7.64
C SER A 47 -8.87 1.74 7.90
N SER A 48 -10.10 1.97 8.35
CA SER A 48 -10.55 3.26 8.87
C SER A 48 -10.60 3.25 10.40
N ASP A 49 -10.21 4.36 11.03
CA ASP A 49 -10.35 4.55 12.48
C ASP A 49 -11.75 5.05 12.90
N GLY A 50 -12.67 5.25 11.95
CA GLY A 50 -13.99 5.83 12.17
C GLY A 50 -13.97 7.34 12.52
N LYS A 51 -12.79 7.97 12.58
CA LYS A 51 -12.58 9.39 12.93
C LYS A 51 -12.05 10.21 11.76
N GLY A 52 -12.13 9.66 10.56
CA GLY A 52 -11.72 10.33 9.32
C GLY A 52 -10.26 10.08 8.92
N HIS A 53 -9.56 9.11 9.49
CA HIS A 53 -8.29 8.62 8.93
C HIS A 53 -8.48 7.26 8.24
N LYS A 54 -7.76 7.05 7.13
CA LYS A 54 -7.46 5.69 6.63
C LYS A 54 -5.99 5.39 6.93
N THR A 55 -5.71 4.17 7.41
CA THR A 55 -4.37 3.61 7.59
C THR A 55 -4.14 2.57 6.51
N ALA A 56 -3.05 2.68 5.75
CA ALA A 56 -2.57 1.62 4.89
C ALA A 56 -1.34 0.96 5.51
N SER A 57 -1.39 -0.35 5.69
CA SER A 57 -0.28 -1.17 6.17
C SER A 57 0.13 -2.15 5.08
N THR A 58 1.42 -2.28 4.84
CA THR A 58 2.00 -3.22 3.86
C THR A 58 3.14 -4.00 4.51
N TYR A 59 3.13 -5.32 4.33
CA TYR A 59 4.26 -6.20 4.62
C TYR A 59 4.73 -6.81 3.31
N VAL A 60 6.03 -6.74 3.02
CA VAL A 60 6.66 -7.37 1.86
C VAL A 60 7.73 -8.32 2.36
N ARG A 61 7.82 -9.53 1.81
CA ARG A 61 8.97 -10.43 2.00
C ARG A 61 9.39 -11.02 0.67
N THR A 62 10.69 -11.06 0.43
CA THR A 62 11.29 -11.51 -0.83
C THR A 62 12.54 -12.34 -0.59
N LYS A 63 12.95 -13.15 -1.56
CA LYS A 63 14.12 -14.03 -1.51
C LYS A 63 15.10 -13.71 -2.64
N PHE A 64 16.36 -13.51 -2.26
CA PHE A 64 17.49 -13.18 -3.11
C PHE A 64 18.65 -14.16 -2.91
N GLY A 65 18.74 -15.16 -3.80
CA GLY A 65 19.61 -16.30 -3.58
C GLY A 65 19.23 -16.98 -2.26
N ASP A 66 20.15 -17.01 -1.31
CA ASP A 66 19.94 -17.61 0.01
C ASP A 66 19.46 -16.63 1.10
N LYS A 67 19.34 -15.34 0.78
CA LYS A 67 18.84 -14.32 1.72
C LYS A 67 17.35 -14.13 1.55
N GLU A 68 16.62 -14.08 2.66
CA GLU A 68 15.30 -13.44 2.68
C GLU A 68 15.46 -11.99 3.17
N LEU A 69 14.68 -11.09 2.58
CA LEU A 69 14.54 -9.69 2.98
C LEU A 69 13.07 -9.39 3.23
N PHE A 70 12.78 -8.51 4.19
CA PHE A 70 11.44 -7.99 4.43
C PHE A 70 11.42 -6.48 4.66
N SER A 71 10.29 -5.88 4.34
CA SER A 71 9.99 -4.50 4.69
C SER A 71 8.54 -4.34 5.14
N THR A 72 8.31 -3.43 6.07
CA THR A 72 6.99 -3.00 6.49
C THR A 72 6.79 -1.53 6.18
N SER A 73 5.57 -1.15 5.81
CA SER A 73 5.13 0.25 5.85
C SER A 73 3.79 0.35 6.57
N LYS A 74 3.59 1.45 7.30
CA LYS A 74 2.31 1.89 7.83
C LYS A 74 2.20 3.39 7.55
N SER A 75 1.15 3.80 6.87
CA SER A 75 0.94 5.17 6.41
C SER A 75 -0.48 5.61 6.72
N VAL A 76 -0.64 6.71 7.46
CA VAL A 76 -1.93 7.22 7.94
C VAL A 76 -2.22 8.56 7.28
N ALA A 77 -3.37 8.67 6.64
CA ALA A 77 -3.79 9.89 5.96
C ALA A 77 -5.26 10.22 6.25
N LYS A 78 -5.60 11.51 6.14
CA LYS A 78 -6.98 11.99 6.28
C LYS A 78 -7.81 11.55 5.07
N ALA A 79 -9.03 11.09 5.35
CA ALA A 79 -10.01 10.69 4.35
C ALA A 79 -10.34 11.83 3.37
N GLY A 80 -10.76 11.47 2.15
CA GLY A 80 -11.14 12.41 1.09
C GLY A 80 -9.95 13.04 0.35
N LYS A 81 -9.02 13.69 1.04
CA LYS A 81 -7.89 14.41 0.40
C LYS A 81 -6.54 13.69 0.46
N GLY A 82 -6.46 12.51 1.08
CA GLY A 82 -5.21 11.75 1.20
C GLY A 82 -4.09 12.52 1.93
N THR A 83 -4.42 13.54 2.71
CA THR A 83 -3.44 14.41 3.38
C THR A 83 -2.66 13.56 4.40
N PRO A 84 -1.32 13.47 4.29
CA PRO A 84 -0.52 12.62 5.16
C PRO A 84 -0.58 13.12 6.61
N VAL A 85 -0.54 12.19 7.57
CA VAL A 85 -0.51 12.45 9.02
C VAL A 85 0.76 11.86 9.63
N GLU A 86 0.95 10.56 9.47
CA GLU A 86 2.17 9.84 9.89
C GLU A 86 2.52 8.76 8.86
N SER A 87 3.80 8.41 8.77
CA SER A 87 4.23 7.16 8.15
C SER A 87 5.42 6.54 8.88
N VAL A 88 5.51 5.22 8.85
CA VAL A 88 6.68 4.45 9.28
C VAL A 88 6.97 3.41 8.22
N HIS A 89 8.14 3.49 7.60
CA HIS A 89 8.74 2.39 6.84
C HIS A 89 9.83 1.72 7.68
N SER A 90 9.99 0.40 7.57
CA SER A 90 11.12 -0.34 8.14
C SER A 90 11.55 -1.44 7.18
N SER A 91 12.85 -1.72 7.11
CA SER A 91 13.39 -2.83 6.33
C SER A 91 14.53 -3.52 7.08
N ASP A 92 14.74 -4.80 6.80
CA ASP A 92 15.90 -5.57 7.25
C ASP A 92 17.11 -5.43 6.32
N ASN A 93 16.96 -4.67 5.23
CA ASN A 93 17.97 -4.57 4.18
C ASN A 93 19.23 -3.86 4.70
N THR A 94 20.40 -4.33 4.26
CA THR A 94 21.68 -3.96 4.89
C THR A 94 22.16 -2.54 4.58
N GLY A 95 21.49 -1.83 3.67
CA GLY A 95 21.69 -0.40 3.43
C GLY A 95 20.85 0.42 4.42
N ALA A 96 21.51 1.10 5.36
CA ALA A 96 20.82 2.04 6.26
C ALA A 96 20.12 3.15 5.45
N PRO A 97 18.92 3.62 5.85
CA PRO A 97 18.25 3.44 7.14
C PRO A 97 17.40 2.16 7.27
N PHE A 98 17.38 1.53 8.44
CA PHE A 98 16.50 0.37 8.70
C PHE A 98 15.06 0.78 9.05
N ARG A 99 14.86 2.06 9.40
CA ARG A 99 13.55 2.64 9.69
C ARG A 99 13.55 4.12 9.31
N ILE A 100 12.46 4.54 8.70
CA ILE A 100 12.15 5.93 8.35
C ILE A 100 10.79 6.22 8.96
N ALA A 101 10.70 7.24 9.80
CA ALA A 101 9.43 7.73 10.34
C ALA A 101 9.20 9.15 9.87
N ALA A 102 7.98 9.52 9.52
CA ALA A 102 7.63 10.89 9.16
C ALA A 102 6.33 11.33 9.83
N ASP A 103 6.36 12.50 10.46
CA ASP A 103 5.23 13.16 11.11
C ASP A 103 4.87 14.43 10.32
N PHE A 104 3.61 14.58 9.91
CA PHE A 104 3.15 15.71 9.09
C PHE A 104 2.26 16.67 9.90
N LYS A 105 2.74 17.89 10.11
CA LYS A 105 2.04 18.96 10.85
C LYS A 105 2.27 20.30 10.17
N ASP A 106 1.28 21.20 10.21
CA ASP A 106 1.39 22.59 9.74
C ASP A 106 1.99 22.73 8.32
N ASN A 107 1.57 21.83 7.44
CA ASN A 107 2.03 21.69 6.06
C ASN A 107 3.56 21.42 5.89
N GLN A 108 4.19 20.77 6.87
CA GLN A 108 5.57 20.28 6.80
C GLN A 108 5.65 18.83 7.33
N GLY A 109 6.43 17.98 6.65
CA GLY A 109 6.82 16.67 7.17
C GLY A 109 8.14 16.76 7.92
N LEU A 110 8.20 16.22 9.14
CA LEU A 110 9.43 15.99 9.88
C LEU A 110 9.83 14.53 9.71
N VAL A 111 10.94 14.26 9.03
CA VAL A 111 11.37 12.90 8.66
C VAL A 111 12.56 12.50 9.52
N THR A 112 12.42 11.42 10.29
CA THR A 112 13.47 10.87 11.15
C THR A 112 13.98 9.54 10.61
N PHE A 113 15.27 9.49 10.34
CA PHE A 113 15.98 8.30 9.85
C PHE A 113 16.67 7.58 11.01
N TYR A 114 16.57 6.25 11.05
CA TYR A 114 17.21 5.42 12.09
C TYR A 114 18.23 4.44 11.46
N SER A 115 19.37 4.27 12.11
CA SER A 115 20.49 3.44 11.61
C SER A 115 20.52 2.07 12.27
N SER A 116 20.74 1.00 11.50
CA SER A 116 20.83 -0.37 12.06
C SER A 116 21.97 -0.51 13.06
N LYS A 117 22.99 0.35 12.97
CA LYS A 117 24.15 0.41 13.87
C LYS A 117 23.90 1.17 15.17
N SER A 118 22.79 1.93 15.28
CA SER A 118 22.48 2.74 16.47
C SER A 118 20.98 2.99 16.58
N LYS A 119 20.37 2.60 17.72
CA LYS A 119 18.95 2.86 18.01
C LYS A 119 18.59 4.35 18.16
N LYS A 120 19.56 5.27 18.08
CA LYS A 120 19.31 6.73 18.04
C LYS A 120 18.92 7.16 16.62
N SER A 121 18.17 8.25 16.52
CA SER A 121 17.97 8.94 15.24
C SER A 121 19.33 9.33 14.63
N ALA A 122 19.50 9.02 13.35
CA ALA A 122 20.72 9.31 12.60
C ALA A 122 20.65 10.70 11.96
N ILE A 123 19.50 11.05 11.36
CA ILE A 123 19.26 12.30 10.64
C ILE A 123 17.79 12.70 10.86
N VAL A 124 17.51 14.00 10.90
CA VAL A 124 16.16 14.57 10.84
C VAL A 124 16.10 15.57 9.68
N GLU A 125 15.24 15.35 8.69
CA GLU A 125 15.04 16.20 7.50
C GLU A 125 13.62 16.80 7.47
N LYS A 126 13.41 17.80 6.60
CA LYS A 126 12.07 18.33 6.27
C LYS A 126 11.62 17.82 4.90
N ALA A 127 10.36 17.43 4.79
CA ALA A 127 9.72 17.05 3.54
C ALA A 127 8.45 17.88 3.27
N GLN A 128 8.05 17.97 2.00
CA GLN A 128 6.78 18.58 1.61
C GLN A 128 5.65 17.54 1.73
N PRO A 129 4.52 17.86 2.38
CA PRO A 129 3.40 16.93 2.46
C PRO A 129 2.89 16.55 1.07
N ALA A 130 2.76 15.25 0.83
CA ALA A 130 2.18 14.68 -0.37
C ALA A 130 1.56 13.32 -0.01
N PRO A 131 0.58 12.81 -0.79
CA PRO A 131 0.03 11.48 -0.56
C PRO A 131 1.10 10.38 -0.59
N PHE A 132 0.90 9.32 0.20
CA PHE A 132 1.79 8.17 0.29
C PHE A 132 1.51 7.15 -0.83
N PRO A 133 2.49 6.68 -1.63
CA PRO A 133 2.28 5.64 -2.63
C PRO A 133 1.62 4.36 -2.10
N SER A 134 1.92 3.93 -0.86
CA SER A 134 1.28 2.72 -0.30
C SER A 134 -0.20 2.90 0.04
N ALA A 135 -0.58 4.06 0.57
CA ALA A 135 -1.97 4.39 0.90
C ALA A 135 -2.76 4.89 -0.31
N PHE A 136 -2.03 5.42 -1.30
CA PHE A 136 -2.55 6.12 -2.45
C PHE A 136 -3.66 5.33 -3.15
N LEU A 137 -3.45 4.04 -3.44
CA LEU A 137 -4.32 3.23 -4.30
C LEU A 137 -5.78 3.20 -3.83
N PHE A 138 -6.00 3.25 -2.52
CA PHE A 138 -7.31 3.21 -1.87
C PHE A 138 -7.98 4.58 -1.77
N TYR A 139 -7.26 5.62 -2.20
CA TYR A 139 -7.80 6.92 -2.58
C TYR A 139 -8.00 7.04 -4.09
N ALA A 140 -7.55 6.07 -4.93
CA ALA A 140 -7.81 6.11 -6.37
C ALA A 140 -9.31 6.01 -6.74
N ALA A 141 -10.13 5.52 -5.81
CA ALA A 141 -11.59 5.57 -5.87
C ALA A 141 -12.16 7.00 -5.78
N ASP A 142 -11.48 7.90 -5.05
CA ASP A 142 -11.97 9.23 -4.67
C ASP A 142 -11.69 10.29 -5.77
N LEU A 143 -11.29 9.85 -6.98
CA LEU A 143 -10.65 10.67 -8.01
C LEU A 143 -11.56 10.90 -9.23
N PRO A 144 -11.26 11.92 -10.08
CA PRO A 144 -11.78 11.94 -11.44
C PRO A 144 -11.43 10.62 -12.14
N LYS A 145 -12.44 9.95 -12.73
CA LYS A 145 -12.25 8.66 -13.41
C LYS A 145 -11.04 8.72 -14.36
N LEU A 146 -10.08 7.83 -14.14
CA LEU A 146 -8.90 7.69 -14.99
C LEU A 146 -9.35 7.43 -16.44
N GLN A 147 -8.80 8.19 -17.38
CA GLN A 147 -9.18 8.17 -18.78
C GLN A 147 -8.04 7.57 -19.61
N HIS A 148 -8.41 6.78 -20.62
CA HIS A 148 -7.48 6.20 -21.58
C HIS A 148 -6.59 7.27 -22.23
N ASP A 149 -5.34 6.89 -22.50
CA ASP A 149 -4.33 7.70 -23.21
C ASP A 149 -3.99 9.06 -22.56
N LYS A 150 -4.49 9.30 -21.33
CA LYS A 150 -4.12 10.46 -20.53
C LYS A 150 -2.92 10.18 -19.64
N LYS A 151 -2.09 11.21 -19.51
CA LYS A 151 -0.97 11.30 -18.57
C LYS A 151 -1.37 12.14 -17.38
N TYR A 152 -0.94 11.75 -16.18
CA TYR A 152 -1.24 12.42 -14.93
C TYR A 152 0.08 12.63 -14.17
N ASN A 153 0.53 13.89 -14.07
CA ASN A 153 1.71 14.23 -13.26
C ASN A 153 1.28 14.33 -11.79
N TYR A 154 2.10 13.78 -10.89
CA TYR A 154 1.77 13.72 -9.46
C TYR A 154 2.97 13.97 -8.57
N THR A 155 2.69 14.31 -7.31
CA THR A 155 3.70 14.42 -6.26
C THR A 155 3.32 13.48 -5.13
N ALA A 156 4.26 12.65 -4.66
CA ALA A 156 4.03 11.67 -3.60
C ALA A 156 5.19 11.65 -2.59
N PHE A 157 4.90 11.28 -1.34
CA PHE A 157 5.92 11.06 -0.30
C PHE A 157 6.28 9.58 -0.22
N PHE A 158 7.49 9.25 -0.67
CA PHE A 158 8.00 7.88 -0.75
C PHE A 158 8.57 7.45 0.60
N GLU A 159 7.84 6.61 1.32
CA GLU A 159 8.15 6.23 2.70
C GLU A 159 9.49 5.51 2.84
N GLU A 160 9.93 4.81 1.80
CA GLU A 160 11.21 4.08 1.72
C GLU A 160 12.42 5.01 1.49
N SER A 161 12.19 6.26 1.08
CA SER A 161 13.24 7.28 0.89
C SER A 161 13.14 8.43 1.88
N GLY A 162 11.99 8.59 2.55
CA GLY A 162 11.70 9.75 3.39
C GLY A 162 11.56 11.06 2.62
N ARG A 163 11.26 11.00 1.31
CA ARG A 163 11.31 12.16 0.40
C ARG A 163 10.09 12.29 -0.48
N THR A 164 9.76 13.54 -0.75
CA THR A 164 8.73 13.93 -1.71
C THR A 164 9.32 13.92 -3.12
N GLN A 165 8.71 13.18 -4.05
CA GLN A 165 9.18 13.06 -5.44
C GLN A 165 8.01 13.29 -6.40
N VAL A 166 8.33 13.67 -7.64
CA VAL A 166 7.36 13.86 -8.72
C VAL A 166 7.37 12.60 -9.59
N GLY A 167 6.19 12.12 -9.99
CA GLY A 167 6.02 11.00 -10.90
C GLY A 167 4.96 11.27 -11.97
N GLN A 168 4.82 10.33 -12.90
CA GLN A 168 3.87 10.37 -13.99
C GLN A 168 3.12 9.04 -14.09
N LEU A 169 1.80 9.10 -14.16
CA LEU A 169 0.93 7.99 -14.53
C LEU A 169 0.56 8.08 -16.01
N SER A 170 0.44 6.96 -16.71
CA SER A 170 -0.28 6.87 -18.00
C SER A 170 -1.27 5.70 -18.01
N VAL A 171 -2.51 5.90 -18.45
CA VAL A 171 -3.48 4.80 -18.63
C VAL A 171 -3.26 4.15 -20.00
N LEU A 172 -2.63 2.97 -20.02
CA LEU A 172 -2.27 2.24 -21.24
C LEU A 172 -3.45 1.46 -21.85
N GLY A 173 -4.47 1.16 -21.05
CA GLY A 173 -5.62 0.37 -21.49
C GLY A 173 -6.53 -0.04 -20.35
N SER A 174 -7.57 -0.81 -20.67
CA SER A 174 -8.46 -1.44 -19.69
C SER A 174 -8.99 -2.77 -20.21
N LYS A 175 -9.44 -3.64 -19.31
CA LYS A 175 -9.99 -4.95 -19.66
C LYS A 175 -11.05 -5.38 -18.64
N ALA A 176 -12.18 -5.90 -19.12
CA ALA A 176 -13.18 -6.52 -18.27
C ALA A 176 -12.64 -7.85 -17.70
N PRO A 177 -12.82 -8.17 -16.40
CA PRO A 177 -12.32 -9.42 -15.79
C PRO A 177 -12.96 -10.73 -16.27
N GLY A 178 -13.90 -10.67 -17.23
CA GLY A 178 -14.70 -11.81 -17.69
C GLY A 178 -16.20 -11.54 -17.63
N PRO A 179 -17.04 -12.52 -17.99
CA PRO A 179 -18.46 -12.32 -18.26
C PRO A 179 -19.36 -12.39 -17.01
N SER A 180 -19.15 -11.53 -16.00
CA SER A 180 -20.20 -11.16 -15.01
C SER A 180 -19.74 -10.07 -14.03
N GLY A 181 -20.32 -8.87 -14.11
CA GLY A 181 -20.41 -7.88 -13.01
C GLY A 181 -19.12 -7.29 -12.41
N ALA A 182 -17.94 -7.76 -12.83
CA ALA A 182 -16.67 -7.30 -12.30
C ALA A 182 -16.22 -5.97 -12.92
N LYS A 183 -15.71 -5.05 -12.10
CA LYS A 183 -15.23 -3.72 -12.52
C LYS A 183 -14.05 -3.88 -13.50
N ASN A 184 -13.91 -2.98 -14.48
CA ASN A 184 -12.78 -3.04 -15.40
C ASN A 184 -11.46 -2.91 -14.63
N ILE A 185 -10.45 -3.66 -15.09
CA ILE A 185 -9.07 -3.47 -14.66
C ILE A 185 -8.43 -2.46 -15.60
N LEU A 186 -7.92 -1.38 -15.04
CA LEU A 186 -7.09 -0.40 -15.71
C LEU A 186 -5.65 -0.90 -15.72
N HIS A 187 -5.01 -0.79 -16.88
CA HIS A 187 -3.58 -1.03 -17.07
C HIS A 187 -2.87 0.31 -17.09
N VAL A 188 -1.96 0.50 -16.14
CA VAL A 188 -1.47 1.80 -15.71
C VAL A 188 0.05 1.78 -15.66
N LEU A 189 0.72 2.65 -16.41
CA LEU A 189 2.16 2.83 -16.30
C LEU A 189 2.49 3.88 -15.23
N ASN A 190 3.30 3.51 -14.26
CA ASN A 190 4.03 4.41 -13.38
C ASN A 190 5.38 4.75 -14.00
N ASP A 191 5.80 6.00 -13.92
CA ASP A 191 7.21 6.33 -13.79
C ASP A 191 7.43 7.44 -12.74
N ASP A 192 8.09 7.08 -11.65
CA ASP A 192 8.38 7.93 -10.50
C ASP A 192 9.89 8.02 -10.16
N SER A 193 10.77 7.45 -10.99
CA SER A 193 12.24 7.64 -10.88
C SER A 193 13.03 7.21 -12.12
N GLY A 194 12.45 7.24 -13.32
CA GLY A 194 13.00 6.59 -14.51
C GLY A 194 13.00 5.06 -14.40
N GLN A 195 12.05 4.50 -13.65
CA GLN A 195 11.95 3.07 -13.35
C GLN A 195 10.50 2.60 -13.55
N PRO A 196 10.07 2.44 -14.80
CA PRO A 196 8.67 2.24 -15.11
C PRO A 196 8.11 0.92 -14.55
N VAL A 197 6.89 1.00 -13.99
CA VAL A 197 6.15 -0.14 -13.46
C VAL A 197 4.74 -0.13 -14.02
N GLU A 198 4.34 -1.22 -14.64
CA GLU A 198 2.97 -1.47 -15.04
C GLU A 198 2.16 -1.92 -13.82
N ASN A 199 0.97 -1.39 -13.67
CA ASN A 199 0.09 -1.61 -12.53
C ASN A 199 -1.31 -1.93 -13.03
N PHE A 200 -1.97 -2.82 -12.30
CA PHE A 200 -3.27 -3.35 -12.65
C PHE A 200 -4.19 -3.06 -11.48
N ILE A 201 -5.17 -2.18 -11.67
CA ILE A 201 -6.05 -1.67 -10.61
C ILE A 201 -7.50 -1.70 -11.07
N ALA A 202 -8.45 -1.88 -10.15
CA ALA A 202 -9.86 -1.65 -10.44
C ALA A 202 -10.10 -0.19 -10.87
N GLU A 203 -11.19 0.08 -11.59
CA GLU A 203 -11.74 1.44 -11.74
C GLU A 203 -12.04 2.15 -10.41
N SER A 204 -12.17 1.41 -9.31
CA SER A 204 -12.31 1.92 -7.94
C SER A 204 -11.03 1.81 -7.10
N GLY A 205 -9.87 1.61 -7.73
CA GLY A 205 -8.57 1.74 -7.07
C GLY A 205 -8.03 0.53 -6.34
N GLU A 206 -8.84 -0.51 -6.09
CA GLU A 206 -8.33 -1.74 -5.48
C GLU A 206 -7.22 -2.34 -6.36
N PRO A 207 -6.02 -2.61 -5.84
CA PRO A 207 -4.94 -3.19 -6.61
C PRO A 207 -5.21 -4.66 -6.94
N LEU A 208 -4.87 -5.05 -8.16
CA LEU A 208 -4.82 -6.44 -8.63
C LEU A 208 -3.38 -6.95 -8.70
N GLY A 209 -2.42 -6.09 -9.05
CA GLY A 209 -1.02 -6.45 -9.17
C GLY A 209 -0.17 -5.40 -9.88
N SER A 210 1.09 -5.75 -10.11
CA SER A 210 2.07 -4.95 -10.86
C SER A 210 3.06 -5.82 -11.63
N ARG A 211 3.72 -5.24 -12.64
CA ARG A 211 4.75 -5.85 -13.47
C ARG A 211 5.86 -4.83 -13.72
N SER A 212 7.10 -5.23 -13.53
CA SER A 212 8.29 -4.43 -13.82
C SER A 212 9.20 -5.23 -14.74
N GLU A 213 9.29 -4.82 -16.00
CA GLU A 213 10.22 -5.43 -16.96
C GLU A 213 11.67 -5.28 -16.51
N VAL A 214 12.03 -4.10 -15.97
CA VAL A 214 13.41 -3.79 -15.52
C VAL A 214 13.92 -4.79 -14.48
N THR A 215 13.04 -5.27 -13.59
CA THR A 215 13.39 -6.24 -12.56
C THR A 215 13.02 -7.69 -12.92
N GLY A 216 12.30 -7.91 -14.03
CA GLY A 216 11.71 -9.20 -14.41
C GLY A 216 10.66 -9.72 -13.41
N SER A 217 10.02 -8.81 -12.64
CA SER A 217 9.13 -9.18 -11.53
C SER A 217 7.65 -8.91 -11.84
N VAL A 218 6.79 -9.79 -11.36
CA VAL A 218 5.33 -9.66 -11.38
C VAL A 218 4.79 -9.89 -9.97
N CYS A 219 4.01 -8.94 -9.45
CA CYS A 219 3.24 -9.08 -8.22
C CYS A 219 1.76 -9.23 -8.59
N PHE A 220 1.05 -10.23 -8.06
CA PHE A 220 -0.36 -10.44 -8.39
C PHE A 220 -1.17 -10.98 -7.21
N TRP A 221 -2.42 -10.55 -7.11
CA TRP A 221 -3.37 -10.96 -6.07
C TRP A 221 -3.60 -12.47 -6.12
N VAL A 222 -3.74 -13.11 -4.96
CA VAL A 222 -4.08 -14.53 -4.86
C VAL A 222 -5.17 -14.75 -3.80
N ALA A 223 -5.93 -15.83 -3.94
CA ALA A 223 -7.13 -16.05 -3.15
C ALA A 223 -6.83 -16.45 -1.70
N THR A 224 -5.65 -17.04 -1.46
CA THR A 224 -5.27 -17.59 -0.16
C THR A 224 -3.89 -17.10 0.30
N LYS A 225 -3.68 -17.12 1.63
CA LYS A 225 -2.36 -16.90 2.24
C LYS A 225 -1.37 -17.96 1.74
N GLU A 226 -1.84 -19.18 1.57
CA GLU A 226 -1.09 -20.36 1.15
C GLU A 226 -0.52 -20.20 -0.27
N GLU A 227 -1.30 -19.68 -1.22
CA GLU A 227 -0.84 -19.36 -2.59
C GLU A 227 0.24 -18.28 -2.63
N ALA A 228 0.10 -17.26 -1.77
CA ALA A 228 1.05 -16.15 -1.64
C ALA A 228 2.34 -16.59 -0.95
N VAL A 229 2.25 -17.19 0.22
CA VAL A 229 3.40 -17.54 1.06
C VAL A 229 4.15 -18.75 0.52
N GLY A 230 3.45 -19.74 -0.04
CA GLY A 230 4.04 -21.00 -0.49
C GLY A 230 4.87 -21.66 0.60
N THR A 231 6.18 -21.79 0.36
CA THR A 231 7.15 -22.38 1.31
C THR A 231 7.94 -21.33 2.12
N MET A 232 7.60 -20.04 2.01
CA MET A 232 8.29 -18.97 2.73
C MET A 232 7.81 -18.86 4.19
N THR A 233 8.59 -18.20 5.04
CA THR A 233 8.21 -17.99 6.44
C THR A 233 7.12 -16.92 6.55
N TYR A 234 6.02 -17.22 7.24
CA TYR A 234 4.97 -16.25 7.59
C TYR A 234 5.11 -15.78 9.05
N PRO A 235 5.64 -14.56 9.30
CA PRO A 235 6.01 -14.12 10.65
C PRO A 235 4.80 -13.56 11.40
N THR A 236 4.10 -14.41 12.15
CA THR A 236 2.83 -14.05 12.81
C THR A 236 2.96 -12.93 13.84
N GLY A 237 4.11 -12.79 14.52
CA GLY A 237 4.37 -11.71 15.48
C GLY A 237 4.44 -10.34 14.80
N GLU A 238 5.25 -10.24 13.75
CA GLU A 238 5.42 -9.04 12.93
C GLU A 238 4.13 -8.65 12.20
N MET A 239 3.38 -9.64 11.70
CA MET A 239 2.04 -9.42 11.13
C MET A 239 1.09 -8.81 12.16
N THR A 240 0.99 -9.43 13.35
CA THR A 240 0.10 -8.92 14.41
C THR A 240 0.53 -7.54 14.89
N SER A 241 1.84 -7.27 14.97
CA SER A 241 2.38 -5.95 15.34
C SER A 241 2.06 -4.86 14.32
N LEU A 242 2.03 -5.19 13.03
CA LEU A 242 1.76 -4.24 11.94
C LEU A 242 0.26 -4.02 11.68
N PHE A 243 -0.55 -5.08 11.80
CA PHE A 243 -1.95 -5.11 11.38
C PHE A 243 -2.95 -5.10 12.55
N GLY A 244 -2.52 -5.43 13.77
CA GLY A 244 -3.35 -5.54 14.98
C GLY A 244 -3.90 -6.95 15.24
N ASP A 245 -4.18 -7.70 14.17
CA ASP A 245 -4.51 -9.12 14.17
C ASP A 245 -3.90 -9.79 12.91
N LEU A 246 -4.11 -11.09 12.72
CA LEU A 246 -3.56 -11.82 11.56
C LEU A 246 -4.43 -11.59 10.31
N PRO A 247 -3.86 -11.07 9.20
CA PRO A 247 -4.58 -10.89 7.93
C PRO A 247 -5.24 -12.17 7.41
N GLN A 248 -6.45 -12.01 6.89
CA GLN A 248 -7.30 -13.09 6.37
C GLN A 248 -7.40 -13.09 4.84
N GLY A 249 -7.12 -11.96 4.18
CA GLY A 249 -7.15 -11.81 2.71
C GLY A 249 -8.56 -11.79 2.11
N LYS A 250 -9.61 -11.62 2.93
CA LYS A 250 -11.00 -11.80 2.50
C LYS A 250 -11.73 -10.50 2.13
N LYS A 251 -11.23 -9.35 2.59
CA LYS A 251 -11.85 -8.03 2.37
C LYS A 251 -11.35 -7.38 1.07
N ASN A 252 -11.71 -7.93 -0.07
CA ASN A 252 -11.40 -7.35 -1.38
C ASN A 252 -12.48 -7.75 -2.40
N PRO A 253 -12.68 -7.02 -3.51
CA PRO A 253 -13.66 -7.39 -4.52
C PRO A 253 -13.33 -8.72 -5.22
N TRP A 254 -12.04 -9.02 -5.37
CA TRP A 254 -11.52 -10.17 -6.12
C TRP A 254 -11.92 -11.52 -5.51
N SER A 255 -11.97 -11.63 -4.18
CA SER A 255 -12.32 -12.85 -3.44
C SER A 255 -13.74 -13.37 -3.71
N THR A 256 -14.62 -12.52 -4.27
CA THR A 256 -15.99 -12.88 -4.64
C THR A 256 -16.12 -13.41 -6.07
N LEU A 257 -15.10 -13.20 -6.92
CA LEU A 257 -15.11 -13.60 -8.32
C LEU A 257 -14.64 -15.06 -8.49
N ARG A 258 -15.60 -15.97 -8.69
CA ARG A 258 -15.30 -17.40 -8.89
C ARG A 258 -14.44 -17.62 -10.13
N GLY A 259 -13.34 -18.37 -9.98
CA GLY A 259 -12.43 -18.72 -11.08
C GLY A 259 -11.59 -17.55 -11.60
N PHE A 260 -11.52 -16.43 -10.87
CA PHE A 260 -10.72 -15.28 -11.25
C PHE A 260 -9.22 -15.53 -11.05
N ASP A 261 -8.47 -15.57 -12.15
CA ASP A 261 -7.02 -15.68 -12.17
C ASP A 261 -6.40 -14.31 -12.54
N SER A 262 -5.87 -13.63 -11.53
CA SER A 262 -5.16 -12.36 -11.67
C SER A 262 -3.89 -12.50 -12.52
N SER A 263 -3.19 -13.63 -12.44
CA SER A 263 -1.94 -13.91 -13.15
C SER A 263 -2.21 -14.06 -14.63
N ALA A 264 -3.22 -14.84 -15.01
CA ALA A 264 -3.67 -14.96 -16.39
C ALA A 264 -4.16 -13.62 -16.95
N LEU A 265 -4.93 -12.84 -16.18
CA LEU A 265 -5.40 -11.53 -16.63
C LEU A 265 -4.22 -10.57 -16.87
N ILE A 266 -3.27 -10.46 -15.93
CA ILE A 266 -2.06 -9.62 -16.05
C ILE A 266 -1.20 -10.07 -17.25
N LYS A 267 -0.98 -11.37 -17.43
CA LYS A 267 -0.26 -11.94 -18.59
C LYS A 267 -0.98 -11.68 -19.93
N SER A 268 -2.29 -11.41 -19.90
CA SER A 268 -3.10 -11.13 -21.09
C SER A 268 -3.18 -9.64 -21.48
N PHE A 269 -2.55 -8.74 -20.71
CA PHE A 269 -2.28 -7.37 -21.14
C PHE A 269 -0.98 -7.32 -21.94
N GLN A 270 -1.01 -6.66 -23.10
CA GLN A 270 0.19 -6.36 -23.88
C GLN A 270 1.22 -5.66 -22.98
N THR A 271 2.46 -6.14 -22.97
CA THR A 271 3.54 -5.48 -22.25
C THR A 271 3.80 -4.09 -22.82
N TRP A 272 4.18 -3.16 -21.95
CA TRP A 272 4.73 -1.88 -22.37
C TRP A 272 5.94 -2.13 -23.29
N ASP A 273 6.06 -1.31 -24.34
CA ASP A 273 6.98 -1.54 -25.47
C ASP A 273 8.17 -0.57 -25.47
N GLY A 274 8.39 0.15 -24.37
CA GLY A 274 9.39 1.22 -24.24
C GLY A 274 9.08 2.50 -25.04
N ASN A 275 8.28 2.41 -26.10
CA ASN A 275 8.03 3.50 -27.05
C ASN A 275 6.83 4.39 -26.67
N ARG A 276 5.89 3.87 -25.86
CA ARG A 276 4.84 4.69 -25.23
C ARG A 276 5.45 5.57 -24.14
N SER A 277 5.98 6.72 -24.56
CA SER A 277 6.79 7.63 -23.75
C SER A 277 6.22 7.92 -22.36
N VAL A 278 7.06 7.77 -21.33
CA VAL A 278 6.97 8.56 -20.10
C VAL A 278 7.88 9.77 -20.27
N SER A 279 7.31 10.96 -20.20
CA SER A 279 8.06 12.21 -20.39
C SER A 279 8.55 12.69 -19.03
N SER A 280 9.87 12.71 -18.86
CA SER A 280 10.54 13.27 -17.68
C SER A 280 10.39 14.79 -17.53
N THR A 281 9.80 15.46 -18.53
CA THR A 281 9.46 16.89 -18.47
C THR A 281 7.96 17.05 -18.24
N PRO A 282 7.51 17.65 -17.12
CA PRO A 282 6.10 17.94 -16.91
C PRO A 282 5.67 19.04 -17.88
N ALA A 283 4.86 18.67 -18.87
CA ALA A 283 4.06 19.64 -19.60
C ALA A 283 3.13 20.37 -18.61
N THR A 284 2.79 21.63 -18.89
CA THR A 284 2.01 22.54 -18.04
C THR A 284 0.52 22.18 -17.91
N SER A 285 0.18 20.89 -18.03
CA SER A 285 -1.15 20.33 -17.81
C SER A 285 -1.44 20.10 -16.33
N GLU A 286 -2.70 20.30 -15.94
CA GLU A 286 -3.35 19.99 -14.66
C GLU A 286 -2.52 19.11 -13.70
N VAL A 287 -1.96 19.72 -12.66
CA VAL A 287 -1.33 19.00 -11.54
C VAL A 287 -2.44 18.34 -10.72
N LEU A 288 -2.68 17.06 -10.99
CA LEU A 288 -3.60 16.25 -10.20
C LEU A 288 -2.82 15.69 -8.98
N PRO A 289 -3.39 15.71 -7.77
CA PRO A 289 -2.64 15.33 -6.55
C PRO A 289 -2.45 13.79 -6.38
N LEU A 290 -2.20 13.05 -7.49
CA LEU A 290 -2.72 11.69 -7.78
C LEU A 290 -1.98 11.06 -9.00
N PRO A 291 -1.75 9.71 -9.19
CA PRO A 291 -2.06 8.55 -8.30
C PRO A 291 -1.31 7.15 -8.54
N LEU A 292 -0.36 6.59 -7.74
CA LEU A 292 0.20 5.21 -8.03
C LEU A 292 0.81 4.26 -6.91
N VAL A 293 1.17 2.99 -7.29
CA VAL A 293 1.71 1.82 -6.50
C VAL A 293 3.24 1.88 -6.31
N LEU A 294 3.75 1.45 -5.15
CA LEU A 294 5.18 1.18 -4.93
C LEU A 294 5.74 0.07 -5.85
N PRO A 295 6.78 0.33 -6.65
CA PRO A 295 7.77 -0.70 -6.93
C PRO A 295 8.37 -1.14 -5.59
N VAL A 296 8.74 -2.41 -5.43
CA VAL A 296 9.67 -2.76 -4.35
C VAL A 296 11.05 -2.25 -4.79
N ARG A 297 11.33 -0.98 -4.51
CA ARG A 297 12.60 -0.33 -4.84
C ARG A 297 13.68 -0.89 -3.91
N GLY A 298 14.77 -1.42 -4.48
CA GLY A 298 15.83 -2.11 -3.74
C GLY A 298 15.84 -3.64 -3.87
N LEU A 299 15.09 -4.20 -4.83
CA LEU A 299 15.23 -5.57 -5.37
C LEU A 299 16.32 -5.69 -6.46
#